data_AF-A0A938GA79-F1
#
_entry.id   AF-A0A938GA79-F1
#
_cell.length_a   1.000
_cell.length_b   1.000
_cell.length_c   1.000
_cell.angle_alpha   90.00
_cell.angle_beta   90.00
_cell.angle_gamma   90.00
#
_symmetry.space_group_name_H-M   'P 1'
#
loop_
_entity.id
_entity.type
_entity.pdbx_description
1 polymer ?
#
loop_
_entity_poly.entity_id
_entity_poly.type
_entity_poly.pdbx_seq_one_letter_code
_entity_poly.pdbx_strand_id
1 'polypeptide(L)'
;MPVPLNLDAAPGVDGFAIQVYAVNRRHLKAQPIQDGTLDVLMYDGLVKDLRRDNQSFRHVWSFAADELKRFAFDTAIGVSYRLTLNWGTDKPRDDKITLIVRYRPSQGASIYSAPSSIAIPGP
;
A
#
# COMPACT_ATOMS: atom_id res chain seq x y z
N MET A 1 -0.20 -1.73 -9.17
CA MET A 1 0.04 -3.20 -9.11
C MET A 1 1.23 -3.42 -8.21
N PRO A 2 1.11 -4.23 -7.16
CA PRO A 2 2.21 -4.54 -6.28
C PRO A 2 3.13 -5.62 -6.88
N VAL A 3 4.41 -5.59 -6.53
CA VAL A 3 5.44 -6.53 -7.03
C VAL A 3 6.23 -7.08 -5.83
N PRO A 4 6.37 -8.40 -5.65
CA PRO A 4 7.19 -8.99 -4.61
C PRO A 4 8.68 -8.66 -4.84
N LEU A 5 9.39 -8.31 -3.77
CA LEU A 5 10.81 -7.99 -3.78
C LEU A 5 11.59 -8.84 -2.77
N ASN A 6 12.85 -9.07 -3.09
CA ASN A 6 13.88 -9.54 -2.19
C ASN A 6 14.85 -8.37 -1.96
N LEU A 7 14.86 -7.83 -0.74
CA LEU A 7 15.55 -6.61 -0.34
C LEU A 7 16.82 -6.91 0.48
N ASP A 8 16.88 -8.06 1.15
CA ASP A 8 17.98 -8.48 2.03
C ASP A 8 18.96 -9.51 1.41
N ALA A 9 18.73 -9.91 0.16
CA ALA A 9 19.48 -10.93 -0.58
C ALA A 9 19.45 -12.33 0.03
N ALA A 10 18.64 -12.57 1.07
CA ALA A 10 18.36 -13.91 1.59
C ALA A 10 17.32 -14.62 0.71
N PRO A 11 17.29 -15.96 0.64
CA PRO A 11 16.27 -16.67 -0.12
C PRO A 11 14.85 -16.34 0.37
N GLY A 12 14.01 -15.86 -0.55
CA GLY A 12 12.61 -15.53 -0.29
C GLY A 12 12.24 -14.10 -0.68
N VAL A 13 10.93 -13.83 -0.67
CA VAL A 13 10.42 -12.46 -0.72
C VAL A 13 10.45 -11.93 0.72
N ASP A 14 10.84 -10.67 0.92
CA ASP A 14 10.91 -9.98 2.22
C ASP A 14 10.25 -8.58 2.18
N GLY A 15 9.74 -8.18 1.01
CA GLY A 15 9.02 -6.94 0.84
C GLY A 15 8.19 -6.86 -0.45
N PHE A 16 7.59 -5.69 -0.67
CA PHE A 16 6.86 -5.37 -1.90
C PHE A 16 7.22 -3.98 -2.41
N ALA A 17 7.26 -3.80 -3.72
CA ALA A 17 7.13 -2.48 -4.32
C ALA A 17 5.67 -2.22 -4.73
N ILE A 18 5.16 -1.05 -4.41
CA ILE A 18 3.86 -0.58 -4.89
C ILE A 18 3.97 0.79 -5.54
N GLN A 19 3.05 1.05 -6.47
CA GLN A 19 2.83 2.38 -7.01
C GLN A 19 1.40 2.85 -6.71
N VAL A 20 1.30 4.01 -6.06
CA VAL A 20 0.03 4.61 -5.62
C VAL A 20 -0.24 5.88 -6.42
N TYR A 21 -1.47 6.02 -6.92
CA TYR A 21 -1.94 7.25 -7.58
C TYR A 21 -3.03 7.90 -6.72
N ALA A 22 -2.83 9.15 -6.34
CA ALA A 22 -3.81 9.93 -5.57
C ALA A 22 -4.70 10.74 -6.53
N VAL A 23 -5.77 10.11 -7.02
CA VAL A 23 -6.73 10.75 -7.94
C VAL A 23 -7.91 11.33 -7.17
N ASN A 24 -8.24 12.59 -7.42
CA ASN A 24 -9.42 13.24 -6.89
C ASN A 24 -10.49 13.33 -7.98
N ARG A 25 -11.75 12.98 -7.71
CA ARG A 25 -12.85 13.06 -8.69
C ARG A 25 -13.06 14.47 -9.28
N ARG A 26 -12.60 15.51 -8.60
CA ARG A 26 -12.67 16.91 -9.07
C ARG A 26 -11.54 17.29 -10.05
N HIS A 27 -10.46 16.50 -10.09
CA HIS A 27 -9.29 16.78 -10.92
C HIS A 27 -8.93 15.53 -11.72
N LEU A 28 -8.96 15.62 -13.04
CA LEU A 28 -8.64 14.50 -13.93
C LEU A 28 -7.19 14.00 -13.78
N LYS A 29 -6.29 14.82 -13.20
CA LYS A 29 -4.91 14.45 -12.90
C LYS A 29 -4.71 14.13 -11.42
N ALA A 30 -3.95 13.07 -11.14
CA ALA A 30 -3.51 12.74 -9.79
C ALA A 30 -2.75 13.92 -9.17
N GLN A 31 -3.16 14.31 -7.97
CA GLN A 31 -2.60 15.43 -7.23
C GLN A 31 -1.72 14.91 -6.11
N PRO A 32 -0.64 15.63 -5.75
CA PRO A 32 0.15 15.26 -4.58
C PRO A 32 -0.71 15.34 -3.32
N ILE A 33 -0.57 14.35 -2.45
CA ILE A 33 -1.11 14.35 -1.09
C ILE A 33 -0.38 15.45 -0.30
N GLN A 34 -1.12 16.46 0.15
CA GLN A 34 -0.57 17.63 0.84
C GLN A 34 -0.66 17.53 2.37
N ASP A 35 -1.57 16.70 2.88
CA ASP A 35 -1.79 16.50 4.31
C ASP A 35 -2.22 15.06 4.64
N GLY A 36 -2.30 14.75 5.94
CA GLY A 36 -2.75 13.46 6.43
C GLY A 36 -1.70 12.35 6.36
N THR A 37 -2.16 11.11 6.32
CA THR A 37 -1.31 9.91 6.34
C THR A 37 -1.77 8.90 5.32
N LEU A 38 -0.83 8.32 4.57
CA LEU A 38 -1.07 7.17 3.71
C LEU A 38 -0.60 5.91 4.42
N ASP A 39 -1.53 5.00 4.68
CA ASP A 39 -1.21 3.68 5.21
C ASP A 39 -1.29 2.64 4.10
N VAL A 40 -0.37 1.69 4.10
CA VAL A 40 -0.47 0.45 3.34
C VAL A 40 -0.72 -0.67 4.33
N LEU A 41 -1.88 -1.30 4.21
CA LEU A 41 -2.36 -2.37 5.09
C LEU A 41 -2.12 -3.71 4.40
N MET A 42 -1.42 -4.62 5.07
CA MET A 42 -1.23 -5.99 4.64
C MET A 42 -2.14 -6.92 5.43
N TYR A 43 -2.86 -7.79 4.74
CA TYR A 43 -3.67 -8.86 5.33
C TYR A 43 -3.14 -10.20 4.84
N ASP A 44 -3.15 -11.20 5.72
CA ASP A 44 -2.91 -12.59 5.32
C ASP A 44 -4.14 -13.10 4.51
N GLY A 45 -3.91 -13.84 3.42
CA GLY A 45 -4.97 -14.42 2.60
C GLY A 45 -5.70 -13.41 1.69
N LEU A 46 -6.93 -13.77 1.28
CA LEU A 46 -7.76 -13.00 0.35
C LEU A 46 -8.83 -12.20 1.10
N VAL A 47 -8.76 -10.87 1.03
CA VAL A 47 -9.80 -9.97 1.54
C VAL A 47 -10.67 -9.50 0.37
N LYS A 48 -11.98 -9.78 0.43
CA LYS A 48 -12.93 -9.42 -0.64
C LYS A 48 -13.74 -8.18 -0.30
N ASP A 49 -14.10 -7.99 0.97
CA ASP A 49 -14.89 -6.85 1.42
C ASP A 49 -14.44 -6.40 2.82
N LEU A 50 -13.68 -5.31 2.89
CA LEU A 50 -13.18 -4.71 4.13
C LEU A 50 -14.25 -4.40 5.19
N ARG A 51 -15.52 -4.23 4.79
CA ARG A 51 -16.61 -3.93 5.73
C ARG A 51 -17.22 -5.18 6.34
N ARG A 52 -17.04 -6.34 5.69
CA ARG A 52 -17.53 -7.65 6.15
C ARG A 52 -16.43 -8.51 6.75
N ASP A 53 -15.22 -8.39 6.20
CA ASP A 53 -14.05 -9.13 6.64
C ASP A 53 -13.48 -8.40 7.87
N ASN A 54 -13.89 -8.82 9.08
CA ASN A 54 -13.38 -8.32 10.37
C ASN A 54 -11.94 -8.80 10.65
N GLN A 55 -11.16 -8.99 9.59
CA GLN A 55 -9.80 -9.51 9.66
C GLN A 55 -8.86 -8.40 10.14
N SER A 56 -8.00 -8.72 11.10
CA SER A 56 -6.94 -7.80 11.49
C SER A 56 -5.87 -7.75 10.40
N PHE A 57 -5.37 -6.56 10.10
CA PHE A 57 -4.20 -6.43 9.23
C PHE A 57 -2.99 -7.03 9.94
N ARG A 58 -2.16 -7.73 9.18
CA ARG A 58 -0.91 -8.32 9.64
C ARG A 58 0.17 -7.27 9.87
N HIS A 59 0.25 -6.28 8.99
CA HIS A 59 1.24 -5.22 9.07
C HIS A 59 0.69 -3.92 8.49
N VAL A 60 1.23 -2.80 8.96
CA VAL A 60 0.91 -1.47 8.46
C VAL A 60 2.16 -0.63 8.27
N TRP A 61 2.38 -0.16 7.04
CA TRP A 61 3.34 0.91 6.77
C TRP A 61 2.58 2.23 6.74
N SER A 62 3.03 3.22 7.51
CA SER A 62 2.39 4.55 7.56
C SER A 62 3.37 5.60 7.08
N PHE A 63 2.92 6.49 6.20
CA PHE A 63 3.72 7.59 5.65
C PHE A 63 2.96 8.90 5.82
N ALA A 64 3.55 9.86 6.53
CA ALA A 64 3.01 11.20 6.60
C ALA A 64 3.18 11.94 5.25
N ALA A 65 2.33 12.93 4.99
CA ALA A 65 2.33 13.65 3.71
C ALA A 65 3.67 14.32 3.36
N ASP A 66 4.43 14.76 4.37
CA ASP A 66 5.77 15.33 4.21
C ASP A 66 6.81 14.27 3.83
N GLU A 67 6.72 13.06 4.40
CA GLU A 67 7.57 11.92 4.02
C GLU A 67 7.26 11.43 2.59
N LEU A 68 5.98 11.41 2.22
CA LEU A 68 5.52 10.99 0.88
C LEU A 68 6.16 11.79 -0.26
N LYS A 69 6.51 13.06 -0.03
CA LYS A 69 7.17 13.92 -1.04
C LYS A 69 8.45 13.29 -1.57
N ARG A 70 9.18 12.53 -0.75
CA ARG A 70 10.44 11.87 -1.12
C ARG A 70 10.23 10.68 -2.06
N PHE A 71 9.01 10.13 -2.08
CA PHE A 71 8.63 8.99 -2.91
C PHE A 71 7.81 9.41 -4.14
N ALA A 72 7.57 10.71 -4.30
CA ALA A 72 6.77 11.27 -5.37
C ALA A 72 7.49 11.18 -6.72
N PHE A 73 6.74 10.84 -7.76
CA PHE A 73 7.21 10.77 -9.12
C PHE A 73 6.13 11.28 -10.07
N ASP A 74 6.51 12.21 -10.94
CA ASP A 74 5.61 12.77 -11.94
C ASP A 74 5.34 11.76 -13.07
N THR A 75 4.08 11.63 -13.45
CA THR A 75 3.64 10.76 -14.56
C THR A 75 2.71 11.52 -15.48
N ALA A 76 2.42 10.96 -16.66
CA ALA A 76 1.48 11.55 -17.60
C ALA A 76 0.06 11.77 -17.01
N ILE A 77 -0.32 10.99 -16.00
CA ILE A 77 -1.61 11.07 -15.31
C ILE A 77 -1.56 11.83 -13.96
N GLY A 78 -0.43 12.47 -13.64
CA GLY A 78 -0.22 13.25 -12.42
C GLY A 78 0.82 12.64 -11.48
N VAL A 79 0.77 13.01 -10.20
CA VAL A 79 1.75 12.55 -9.19
C VAL A 79 1.44 11.12 -8.75
N SER A 80 2.47 10.28 -8.72
CA SER A 80 2.42 8.93 -8.15
C SER A 80 3.44 8.77 -7.04
N TYR A 81 3.27 7.76 -6.18
CA TYR A 81 4.22 7.42 -5.13
C TYR A 81 4.73 6.01 -5.34
N ARG A 82 6.05 5.83 -5.37
CA ARG A 82 6.69 4.51 -5.43
C ARG A 82 7.25 4.16 -4.06
N LEU A 83 6.68 3.14 -3.45
CA LEU A 83 7.02 2.72 -2.09
C LEU A 83 7.62 1.33 -2.12
N THR A 84 8.71 1.14 -1.37
CA THR A 84 9.30 -0.17 -1.09
C THR A 84 8.98 -0.51 0.36
N LEU A 85 8.30 -1.64 0.56
CA LEU A 85 7.62 -2.01 1.78
C LEU A 85 8.25 -3.29 2.32
N ASN A 86 9.22 -3.17 3.20
CA ASN A 86 9.82 -4.31 3.89
C ASN A 86 8.95 -4.69 5.09
N TRP A 87 8.53 -5.96 5.19
CA TRP A 87 7.67 -6.41 6.30
C TRP A 87 8.45 -6.81 7.56
N GLY A 88 9.78 -6.87 7.50
CA GLY A 88 10.66 -7.19 8.62
C GLY A 88 10.25 -8.48 9.31
N THR A 89 9.93 -8.40 10.60
CA THR A 89 9.48 -9.55 11.40
C THR A 89 8.03 -9.96 11.13
N ASP A 90 7.23 -9.13 10.45
CA ASP A 90 5.83 -9.37 10.16
C ASP A 90 5.59 -10.15 8.87
N LYS A 91 6.41 -11.17 8.63
CA LYS A 91 6.32 -12.04 7.46
C LYS A 91 4.90 -12.63 7.28
N PRO A 92 4.34 -12.62 6.06
CA PRO A 92 3.06 -13.26 5.77
C PRO A 92 2.97 -14.70 6.31
N ARG A 93 1.77 -15.08 6.81
CA ARG A 93 1.48 -16.44 7.32
C ARG A 93 0.82 -17.34 6.29
N ASP A 94 0.35 -16.78 5.19
CA ASP A 94 -0.38 -17.49 4.13
C ASP A 94 0.38 -17.40 2.80
N ASP A 95 0.00 -18.24 1.84
CA ASP A 95 0.58 -18.28 0.48
C ASP A 95 0.16 -17.07 -0.37
N LYS A 96 -0.76 -16.26 0.16
CA LYS A 96 -1.29 -15.05 -0.43
C LYS A 96 -1.38 -13.98 0.62
N ILE A 97 -1.25 -12.75 0.14
CA ILE A 97 -1.63 -11.58 0.92
C ILE A 97 -2.59 -10.71 0.13
N THR A 98 -3.26 -9.83 0.85
CA THR A 98 -4.01 -8.73 0.27
C THR A 98 -3.47 -7.41 0.78
N LEU A 99 -3.11 -6.53 -0.15
CA LEU A 99 -2.70 -5.15 0.13
C LEU A 99 -3.86 -4.20 -0.13
N ILE A 100 -4.07 -3.29 0.80
CA ILE A 100 -5.04 -2.19 0.70
C ILE A 100 -4.34 -0.91 1.10
N VAL A 101 -4.54 0.14 0.31
CA VAL A 101 -4.07 1.49 0.65
C VAL A 101 -5.21 2.23 1.34
N ARG A 102 -4.90 2.81 2.50
CA ARG A 102 -5.81 3.68 3.26
C ARG A 102 -5.21 5.08 3.36
N TYR A 103 -5.90 6.06 2.78
CA TYR A 103 -5.58 7.46 3.01
C TYR A 103 -6.43 8.01 4.15
N ARG A 104 -5.77 8.56 5.18
CA ARG A 104 -6.39 9.24 6.32
C ARG A 104 -6.12 10.75 6.18
N PRO A 105 -7.09 11.52 5.65
CA PRO A 105 -6.92 12.97 5.57
C PRO A 105 -6.85 13.58 6.97
N SER A 106 -6.28 14.78 7.08
CA SER A 106 -6.26 15.53 8.35
C SER A 106 -7.68 15.86 8.86
N GLN A 107 -8.64 15.96 7.94
CA GLN A 107 -10.06 16.16 8.21
C GLN A 107 -10.93 15.31 7.28
N GLY A 108 -12.02 14.77 7.82
CA GLY A 108 -12.98 13.95 7.07
C GLY A 108 -12.73 12.45 7.18
N ALA A 109 -13.42 11.68 6.33
CA ALA A 109 -13.39 10.23 6.38
C ALA A 109 -12.18 9.64 5.63
N SER A 110 -11.67 8.51 6.12
CA SER A 110 -10.62 7.76 5.43
C SER A 110 -11.11 7.18 4.10
N ILE A 111 -10.21 7.14 3.12
CA ILE A 111 -10.47 6.61 1.78
C ILE A 111 -9.64 5.34 1.60
N TYR A 112 -10.24 4.30 1.04
CA TYR A 112 -9.60 3.02 0.81
C TYR A 112 -9.51 2.72 -0.69
N SER A 113 -8.42 2.09 -1.10
CA SER A 113 -8.31 1.50 -2.44
C SER A 113 -9.16 0.23 -2.55
N ALA A 114 -9.35 -0.26 -3.77
CA ALA A 114 -9.74 -1.65 -3.96
C ALA A 114 -8.63 -2.58 -3.39
N PRO A 115 -8.99 -3.79 -2.91
CA PRO A 115 -8.02 -4.79 -2.50
C PRO A 115 -7.16 -5.26 -3.68
N SER A 116 -5.87 -5.47 -3.46
CA SER A 116 -4.95 -6.08 -4.42
C SER A 116 -4.28 -7.29 -3.80
N SER A 117 -4.54 -8.48 -4.34
CA SER A 117 -3.96 -9.72 -3.82
C SER A 117 -2.69 -10.11 -4.58
N ILE A 118 -1.75 -10.75 -3.87
CA ILE A 118 -0.47 -11.21 -4.39
C ILE A 118 -0.22 -12.61 -3.87
N ALA A 119 0.24 -13.51 -4.74
CA ALA A 119 0.79 -14.78 -4.30
C ALA A 119 2.21 -14.55 -3.75
N ILE A 120 2.48 -15.09 -2.57
CA ILE A 120 3.81 -15.20 -2.00
C ILE A 120 4.34 -16.56 -2.45
N PRO A 121 5.41 -16.63 -3.25
CA PRO A 121 6.09 -17.90 -3.49
C PRO A 121 6.43 -18.50 -2.13
N GLY A 122 5.96 -19.74 -1.88
CA GLY A 122 6.26 -20.45 -0.64
C GLY A 122 7.77 -20.52 -0.40
N PRO A 123 8.20 -20.65 0.87
CA PRO A 123 9.61 -20.88 1.19
C PRO A 123 10.17 -22.11 0.47
#